data_AF-A0A1E3IMT8-F1
#
_entry.id   AF-A0A1E3IMT8-F1
#
_cell.length_a   1.000
_cell.length_b   1.000
_cell.length_c   1.000
_cell.angle_alpha   90.00
_cell.angle_beta   90.00
_cell.angle_gamma   90.00
#
_symmetry.space_group_name_H-M   'P 1'
#
loop_
_entity.id
_entity.type
_entity.pdbx_description
1 polymer ?
#
loop_
_entity_poly.entity_id
_entity_poly.type
_entity_poly.pdbx_seq_one_letter_code
_entity_poly.pdbx_strand_id
1 'polypeptide(L)'
;MSSSRPLYIPRPPPGLRRKLWEWTTKFEVTFALSMMQPWEKAVIWCIFAIAGFLLYLSLLYLPGDLSYLLRRYAYYIYGDEDVAIWGSIKDWIAAELWKGVEVGKSMMGAAGGRIMEL
;
A
#
# COMPACT_ATOMS: atom_id res chain seq x y z
N MET A 1 8.81 36.56 40.17
CA MET A 1 7.90 36.31 39.02
C MET A 1 8.38 35.06 38.29
N SER A 2 7.70 33.92 38.47
CA SER A 2 8.00 32.69 37.73
C SER A 2 7.42 32.83 36.33
N SER A 3 8.28 32.83 35.31
CA SER A 3 7.88 32.86 33.90
C SER A 3 7.39 31.45 33.52
N SER A 4 6.08 31.22 33.53
CA SER A 4 5.43 29.97 33.09
C SER A 4 5.52 29.76 31.58
N ARG A 5 6.74 29.64 31.04
CA ARG A 5 6.96 29.20 29.66
C ARG A 5 6.84 27.68 29.63
N PRO A 6 6.07 27.11 28.68
CA PRO A 6 5.99 25.67 28.55
C PRO A 6 7.37 25.11 28.15
N LEU A 7 7.80 24.06 28.86
CA LEU A 7 9.05 23.33 28.58
C LEU A 7 9.03 22.59 27.22
N TYR A 8 7.84 22.37 26.67
CA TYR A 8 7.63 21.65 25.41
C TYR A 8 6.80 22.48 24.44
N ILE A 9 7.01 22.22 23.15
CA ILE A 9 6.25 22.85 22.06
C ILE A 9 4.78 22.46 22.25
N PRO A 10 3.86 23.43 22.41
CA PRO A 10 2.46 23.12 22.62
C PRO A 10 1.90 22.45 21.36
N ARG A 11 1.06 21.43 21.56
CA ARG A 11 0.38 20.74 20.46
C ARG A 11 -0.40 21.73 19.59
N PRO A 12 -0.40 21.56 18.25
CA PRO A 12 -1.15 22.44 17.37
C PRO A 12 -2.67 22.36 17.65
N PRO A 13 -3.42 23.45 17.39
CA PRO A 13 -4.87 23.50 17.61
C PRO A 13 -5.60 22.42 16.78
N PRO A 14 -6.77 21.95 17.24
CA PRO A 14 -7.53 20.88 16.58
C PRO A 14 -7.88 21.25 15.13
N GLY A 15 -7.65 20.31 14.21
CA GLY A 15 -7.86 20.48 12.77
C GLY A 15 -6.97 19.56 11.92
N LEU A 16 -6.96 19.77 10.61
CA LEU A 16 -6.12 19.01 9.66
C LEU A 16 -4.62 19.12 9.98
N ARG A 17 -4.19 20.32 10.38
CA ARG A 17 -2.79 20.60 10.78
C ARG A 17 -2.33 19.71 11.93
N ARG A 18 -3.24 19.40 12.88
CA ARG A 18 -2.94 18.52 14.00
C ARG A 18 -2.81 17.07 13.56
N LYS A 19 -3.69 16.58 12.68
CA LYS A 19 -3.57 15.21 12.15
C LYS A 19 -2.28 15.03 11.35
N LEU A 20 -1.93 16.01 10.52
CA LEU A 20 -0.66 16.00 9.77
C LEU A 20 0.54 15.96 10.73
N TRP A 21 0.54 16.81 11.76
CA TRP A 21 1.60 16.81 12.78
C TRP A 21 1.71 15.45 13.49
N GLU A 22 0.57 14.87 13.91
CA GLU A 22 0.55 13.55 14.56
C GLU A 22 1.08 12.46 13.62
N TRP A 23 0.75 12.49 12.33
CA TRP A 23 1.23 11.53 11.34
C TRP A 23 2.72 11.69 11.07
N THR A 24 3.20 12.93 10.86
CA THR A 24 4.63 13.19 10.64
C THR A 24 5.45 12.78 11.85
N THR A 25 4.99 13.09 13.06
CA THR A 25 5.70 12.70 14.29
C THR A 25 5.72 11.19 14.48
N LYS A 26 4.61 10.49 14.22
CA LYS A 26 4.60 9.01 14.26
C LYS A 26 5.58 8.42 13.26
N PHE A 27 5.57 8.92 12.02
CA PHE A 27 6.47 8.46 10.97
C PHE A 27 7.94 8.72 11.32
N GLU A 28 8.26 9.90 11.85
CA GLU A 28 9.62 10.25 12.27
C GLU A 28 10.15 9.36 13.40
N VAL A 29 9.29 8.99 14.35
CA VAL A 29 9.66 8.11 15.46
C VAL A 29 9.76 6.65 15.01
N THR A 30 8.84 6.13 14.19
CA THR A 30 8.86 4.73 13.76
C THR A 30 10.06 4.39 12.89
N PHE A 31 10.49 5.32 12.04
CA PHE A 31 11.65 5.14 11.17
C PHE A 31 12.94 5.71 11.76
N ALA A 32 12.93 6.13 13.04
CA ALA A 32 14.05 6.78 13.72
C ALA A 32 14.66 7.98 12.95
N LEU A 33 13.87 8.60 12.07
CA LEU A 33 14.28 9.75 11.25
C LEU A 33 14.59 10.99 12.10
N SER A 34 14.16 11.01 13.36
CA SER A 34 14.47 12.09 14.29
C SER A 34 15.95 12.16 14.68
N MET A 35 16.69 11.06 14.54
CA MET A 35 18.13 11.00 14.89
C MET A 35 19.04 11.17 13.68
N MET A 36 18.48 11.12 12.47
CA MET A 36 19.24 11.22 11.22
C MET A 36 19.55 12.68 10.87
N GLN A 37 20.68 12.89 10.21
CA GLN A 37 21.02 14.22 9.73
C GLN A 37 20.06 14.64 8.59
N PRO A 38 19.79 15.95 8.42
CA PRO A 38 18.87 16.42 7.39
C PRO A 38 19.22 15.95 5.96
N TRP A 39 20.51 15.77 5.67
CA TRP A 39 20.97 15.30 4.36
C TRP A 39 20.69 13.80 4.14
N GLU A 40 20.82 12.96 5.17
CA GLU A 40 20.55 11.51 5.08
C GLU A 40 19.06 11.28 4.81
N LYS A 41 18.20 12.05 5.49
CA LYS A 41 16.76 12.05 5.23
C LYS A 41 16.46 12.44 3.79
N ALA A 42 17.17 13.44 3.23
CA ALA A 42 16.99 13.82 1.83
C ALA A 42 17.37 12.69 0.85
N VAL A 43 18.45 11.95 1.12
CA VAL A 43 18.84 10.78 0.31
C VAL A 43 17.76 9.70 0.33
N ILE A 44 17.18 9.40 1.49
CA ILE A 44 16.08 8.43 1.61
C ILE A 44 14.89 8.86 0.76
N TRP A 45 14.48 10.13 0.84
CA TRP A 45 13.38 10.65 0.01
C TRP A 45 13.69 10.57 -1.49
N CYS A 46 14.94 10.83 -1.90
CA CYS A 46 15.35 10.65 -3.28
C CYS A 46 15.26 9.20 -3.74
N ILE A 47 15.67 8.24 -2.91
CA ILE A 47 15.56 6.81 -3.23
C ILE A 47 14.09 6.42 -3.40
N PHE A 48 13.22 6.83 -2.48
CA PHE A 48 11.78 6.57 -2.62
C PHE A 48 11.17 7.24 -3.85
N ALA A 49 11.59 8.47 -4.18
CA ALA A 49 11.12 9.16 -5.37
C ALA A 49 11.56 8.45 -6.66
N ILE A 50 12.83 8.03 -6.74
CA ILE A 50 13.36 7.28 -7.89
C ILE A 50 12.64 5.93 -8.01
N ALA A 51 12.53 5.17 -6.91
CA ALA A 51 11.83 3.90 -6.90
C ALA A 51 10.35 4.06 -7.30
N GLY A 52 9.66 5.06 -6.75
CA GLY A 52 8.27 5.37 -7.10
C GLY A 52 8.12 5.79 -8.56
N PHE A 53 9.07 6.56 -9.09
CA PHE A 53 9.10 6.94 -10.50
C PHE A 53 9.34 5.74 -11.42
N LEU A 54 10.27 4.85 -11.06
CA LEU A 54 10.51 3.60 -11.80
C LEU A 54 9.27 2.69 -11.77
N LEU A 55 8.60 2.56 -10.63
CA LEU A 55 7.36 1.80 -10.52
C LEU A 55 6.26 2.42 -11.37
N TYR A 56 6.13 3.74 -11.36
CA TYR A 56 5.15 4.45 -12.19
C TYR A 56 5.41 4.21 -13.68
N LEU A 57 6.66 4.35 -14.14
CA LEU A 57 7.04 4.03 -15.52
C LEU A 57 6.79 2.57 -15.87
N SER A 58 7.12 1.65 -14.96
CA SER A 58 6.84 0.23 -15.12
C SER A 58 5.34 -0.01 -15.32
N LEU A 59 4.47 0.57 -14.47
CA LEU A 59 3.03 0.42 -14.61
C LEU A 59 2.47 0.97 -15.93
N LEU A 60 3.08 2.01 -16.49
CA LEU A 60 2.66 2.59 -17.77
C LEU A 60 3.12 1.77 -18.98
N TYR A 61 4.36 1.27 -18.95
CA TYR A 61 5.00 0.66 -20.12
C TYR A 61 4.83 -0.88 -20.16
N LEU A 62 4.89 -1.53 -19.00
CA LEU A 62 4.83 -2.97 -18.87
C LEU A 62 3.53 -3.64 -19.39
N PRO A 63 2.30 -3.07 -19.25
CA PRO A 63 1.11 -3.77 -19.73
C PRO A 63 1.08 -3.93 -21.26
N GLY A 64 1.65 -2.97 -22.01
CA GLY A 64 1.74 -3.04 -23.46
C GLY A 64 2.62 -4.21 -23.91
N ASP A 65 3.86 -4.24 -23.41
CA ASP A 65 4.83 -5.29 -23.75
C ASP A 65 4.41 -6.68 -23.25
N LEU A 66 3.80 -6.75 -22.07
CA LEU A 66 3.33 -8.00 -21.50
C LEU A 66 2.20 -8.62 -22.33
N SER A 67 1.29 -7.79 -22.88
CA SER A 67 0.22 -8.27 -23.76
C SER A 67 0.76 -8.90 -25.04
N TYR A 68 1.81 -8.31 -25.62
CA TYR A 68 2.48 -8.80 -26.80
C TYR A 68 3.20 -10.14 -26.56
N LEU A 69 3.94 -10.23 -25.46
CA LEU A 69 4.64 -11.46 -25.07
C LEU A 69 3.67 -12.59 -24.77
N LEU A 70 2.55 -12.31 -24.11
CA LEU A 70 1.52 -13.30 -23.80
C LEU A 70 0.86 -13.85 -25.06
N ARG A 71 0.61 -13.03 -26.09
CA ARG A 71 0.06 -13.51 -27.37
C ARG A 71 1.02 -14.46 -28.08
N ARG A 72 2.32 -14.16 -28.07
CA ARG A 72 3.35 -15.08 -28.61
C ARG A 72 3.47 -16.37 -27.81
N TYR A 73 3.40 -16.27 -26.49
CA TYR A 73 3.38 -17.44 -25.62
C TYR A 73 2.17 -18.34 -25.91
N ALA A 74 0.98 -17.74 -26.10
CA ALA A 74 -0.24 -18.45 -26.47
C ALA A 74 -0.06 -19.23 -27.77
N TYR A 75 0.50 -18.58 -28.79
CA TYR A 75 0.79 -19.22 -30.08
C TYR A 75 1.69 -20.45 -29.94
N TYR A 76 2.77 -20.36 -29.16
CA TYR A 76 3.72 -21.46 -29.04
C TYR A 76 3.19 -22.65 -28.23
N ILE A 77 2.32 -22.42 -27.24
CA ILE A 77 1.82 -23.47 -26.35
C ILE A 77 0.52 -24.08 -26.90
N TYR A 78 -0.41 -23.22 -27.30
CA TYR A 78 -1.78 -23.60 -27.65
C TYR A 78 -2.02 -23.65 -29.17
N GLY A 79 -1.10 -23.10 -29.98
CA GLY A 79 -1.26 -23.03 -31.43
C GLY A 79 -2.27 -22.00 -31.91
N ASP A 80 -2.81 -21.19 -30.99
CA ASP A 80 -3.81 -20.16 -31.26
C ASP A 80 -3.41 -18.86 -30.53
N GLU A 81 -3.53 -17.75 -31.25
CA GLU A 81 -3.15 -16.42 -30.79
C GLU A 81 -4.26 -15.73 -29.99
N ASP A 82 -5.51 -16.18 -30.16
CA ASP A 82 -6.71 -15.52 -29.61
C ASP A 82 -7.15 -16.11 -28.26
N VAL A 83 -6.38 -17.05 -27.70
CA VAL A 83 -6.63 -17.59 -26.36
C VAL A 83 -6.49 -16.46 -25.34
N ALA A 84 -7.62 -16.06 -24.75
CA ALA A 84 -7.70 -14.97 -23.78
C ALA A 84 -7.10 -15.37 -22.41
N ILE A 85 -5.77 -15.54 -22.34
CA ILE A 85 -5.01 -15.89 -21.14
C ILE A 85 -5.29 -14.89 -20.00
N TRP A 86 -5.37 -13.60 -20.32
CA TRP A 86 -5.70 -12.56 -19.35
C TRP A 86 -7.11 -12.71 -18.74
N GLY A 87 -8.07 -13.25 -19.50
CA GLY A 87 -9.41 -13.55 -18.98
C GLY A 87 -9.33 -14.63 -17.91
N SER A 88 -8.70 -15.76 -18.24
CA SER A 88 -8.51 -16.88 -17.32
C SER A 88 -7.77 -16.51 -16.04
N ILE A 89 -6.75 -15.64 -16.12
CA ILE A 89 -6.01 -15.17 -14.94
C ILE A 89 -6.90 -14.28 -14.04
N LYS A 90 -7.68 -13.37 -14.63
CA LYS A 90 -8.59 -12.49 -13.86
C LYS A 90 -9.65 -13.31 -13.14
N ASP A 91 -10.21 -14.31 -13.80
CA ASP A 91 -11.22 -15.19 -13.21
C ASP A 91 -10.64 -16.02 -12.06
N TRP A 92 -9.40 -16.51 -12.21
CA TRP A 92 -8.68 -17.19 -11.13
C TRP A 92 -8.40 -16.28 -9.93
N ILE A 93 -7.90 -15.05 -10.16
CA ILE A 93 -7.62 -14.07 -9.10
C ILE A 93 -8.92 -13.65 -8.40
N ALA A 94 -9.97 -13.38 -9.15
CA ALA A 94 -11.27 -12.99 -8.61
C ALA A 94 -11.87 -14.12 -7.75
N ALA A 95 -11.75 -15.37 -8.21
CA ALA A 95 -12.18 -16.53 -7.44
C ALA A 95 -11.39 -16.67 -6.12
N GLU A 96 -10.09 -16.42 -6.13
CA GLU A 96 -9.27 -16.53 -4.93
C GLU A 96 -9.54 -15.39 -3.93
N LEU A 97 -9.75 -14.16 -4.43
CA LEU A 97 -10.17 -13.02 -3.61
C LEU A 97 -11.55 -13.24 -2.99
N TRP A 98 -12.49 -13.84 -3.74
CA TRP A 98 -13.84 -14.11 -3.25
C TRP A 98 -13.85 -15.12 -2.12
N LYS A 99 -13.03 -16.19 -2.22
CA LYS A 99 -12.84 -17.16 -1.14
C LYS A 99 -12.31 -16.50 0.14
N GLY A 100 -11.34 -15.59 0.02
CA GLY A 100 -10.79 -14.86 1.17
C GLY A 100 -11.84 -14.01 1.90
N VAL A 101 -12.76 -13.38 1.14
CA VAL A 101 -13.87 -12.59 1.69
C VAL A 101 -14.91 -13.48 2.38
N GLU A 102 -15.22 -14.64 1.83
CA GLU A 102 -16.14 -15.60 2.45
C GLU A 102 -15.58 -16.16 3.77
N VAL A 103 -14.28 -16.48 3.81
CA VAL A 103 -13.60 -16.89 5.05
C VAL A 103 -13.64 -15.78 6.09
N GLY A 104 -13.37 -14.53 5.70
CA GLY A 104 -13.45 -13.36 6.60
C GLY A 104 -14.86 -13.14 7.15
N LYS A 105 -15.90 -13.28 6.31
CA LYS A 105 -17.30 -13.20 6.74
C LYS A 105 -17.70 -14.35 7.68
N SER A 106 -17.22 -15.56 7.42
CA SER A 106 -17.45 -16.73 8.27
C SER A 106 -16.82 -16.55 9.66
N MET A 107 -15.59 -16.03 9.73
CA MET A 107 -14.93 -15.72 11.00
C MET A 107 -15.63 -14.61 11.79
N MET A 108 -16.13 -13.57 11.10
CA MET A 108 -16.86 -12.48 11.76
C MET A 108 -18.24 -12.93 12.26
N GLY A 109 -18.92 -13.83 11.53
CA GLY A 109 -20.16 -14.48 11.98
C GLY A 109 -19.98 -15.38 13.20
N ALA A 110 -18.88 -16.15 13.24
CA ALA A 110 -18.54 -16.99 14.40
C ALA A 110 -18.12 -16.17 15.64
N ALA A 111 -17.59 -14.96 15.45
CA ALA A 111 -17.34 -14.02 16.54
C ALA A 111 -18.65 -13.40 17.06
N GLY A 112 -19.60 -13.06 16.19
CA GLY A 112 -20.91 -12.52 16.58
C GLY A 112 -21.79 -13.52 17.34
N GLY A 113 -21.72 -14.81 17.02
CA GLY A 113 -22.47 -15.86 17.72
C GLY A 113 -22.05 -16.06 19.19
N ARG A 114 -20.77 -15.83 19.51
CA ARG A 114 -20.24 -15.98 20.89
C ARG A 114 -20.59 -14.83 21.84
N ILE A 115 -21.13 -13.72 21.34
CA ILE A 115 -21.52 -12.57 22.16
C ILE A 115 -23.00 -12.68 22.58
N MET A 116 -23.80 -13.53 21.91
CA MET A 116 -25.22 -13.76 22.24
C MET A 116 -25.45 -14.93 23.22
N GLU A 117 -24.41 -15.64 23.65
CA GLU A 117 -24.50 -16.73 24.65
C GLU A 117 -23.95 -16.34 26.04
N LEU A 118 -23.80 -15.04 26.31
CA LEU A 118 -23.56 -14.46 27.64
C LEU A 118 -24.70 -13.53 28.02
#